data_AF-A0A0T5ZYZ1-F1
#
_entry.id   AF-A0A0T5ZYZ1-F1
#
_cell.length_a   1.000
_cell.length_b   1.000
_cell.length_c   1.000
_cell.angle_alpha   90.00
_cell.angle_beta   90.00
_cell.angle_gamma   90.00
#
_symmetry.space_group_name_H-M   'P 1'
#
loop_
_entity.id
_entity.type
_entity.pdbx_description
1 polymer ?
#
loop_
_entity_poly.entity_id
_entity_poly.type
_entity_poly.pdbx_seq_one_letter_code
_entity_poly.pdbx_strand_id
1 'polypeptide(L)'
;EATRRLVNAASPREALGFWVGAIREAFEEVGILLAYGPGGSLVDVASHGERLGAYRRECLTDGSAFWPMLRQERLTLATDRLVYFAHWITPEENPIRFDTRFFVAEAPPGQEATADEQEIVGVRWLTVAEAFDALHRREISLRFPTLKNLKLLQGASAAEVLAGLNGRVVPTIRPRVLGEGETRTILYPGDPGYY
;
A
#
# COMPACT_ATOMS: atom_id res chain seq x y z
N GLU A 1 -16.79 -4.41 -8.11
CA GLU A 1 -16.59 -3.20 -7.28
C GLU A 1 -15.30 -2.44 -7.60
N ALA A 2 -14.14 -3.12 -7.63
CA ALA A 2 -12.83 -2.53 -7.95
C ALA A 2 -12.82 -1.64 -9.23
N THR A 3 -13.42 -2.11 -10.34
CA THR A 3 -13.52 -1.33 -11.60
C THR A 3 -14.27 -0.01 -11.44
N ARG A 4 -15.27 0.07 -10.54
CA ARG A 4 -15.99 1.33 -10.29
C ARG A 4 -15.13 2.33 -9.52
N ARG A 5 -14.17 1.85 -8.74
CA ARG A 5 -13.28 2.67 -7.91
C ARG A 5 -12.05 3.14 -8.69
N LEU A 6 -11.64 2.44 -9.74
CA LEU A 6 -10.54 2.82 -10.62
C LEU A 6 -11.06 3.55 -11.85
N VAL A 7 -10.74 4.85 -11.94
CA VAL A 7 -11.21 5.73 -13.02
C VAL A 7 -10.74 5.27 -14.42
N ASN A 8 -9.73 4.39 -14.52
CA ASN A 8 -9.14 3.95 -15.80
C ASN A 8 -8.76 2.44 -15.85
N ALA A 9 -9.48 1.54 -15.16
CA ALA A 9 -9.18 0.11 -15.30
C ALA A 9 -9.71 -0.47 -16.62
N ALA A 10 -8.84 -1.08 -17.42
CA ALA A 10 -9.21 -1.68 -18.71
C ALA A 10 -10.08 -2.96 -18.55
N SER A 11 -10.02 -3.64 -17.39
CA SER A 11 -10.89 -4.77 -17.06
C SER A 11 -11.09 -4.95 -15.55
N PRO A 12 -12.12 -5.70 -15.12
CA PRO A 12 -12.27 -6.13 -13.72
C PRO A 12 -11.09 -6.94 -13.19
N ARG A 13 -10.42 -7.72 -14.05
CA ARG A 13 -9.28 -8.54 -13.66
C ARG A 13 -8.06 -7.68 -13.34
N GLU A 14 -7.76 -6.71 -14.20
CA GLU A 14 -6.67 -5.76 -13.95
C GLU A 14 -6.97 -4.89 -12.73
N ALA A 15 -8.23 -4.48 -12.56
CA ALA A 15 -8.64 -3.75 -11.38
C ALA A 15 -8.35 -4.52 -10.09
N LEU A 16 -8.76 -5.80 -10.03
CA LEU A 16 -8.52 -6.66 -8.88
C LEU A 16 -7.03 -6.94 -8.66
N GLY A 17 -6.23 -6.98 -9.73
CA GLY A 17 -4.79 -7.16 -9.68
C GLY A 17 -4.08 -6.18 -8.75
N PHE A 18 -4.55 -4.92 -8.65
CA PHE A 18 -3.98 -3.94 -7.72
C PHE A 18 -4.27 -4.25 -6.24
N TRP A 19 -5.47 -4.75 -5.92
CA TRP A 19 -5.81 -5.18 -4.56
C TRP A 19 -5.00 -6.41 -4.16
N VAL A 20 -4.89 -7.38 -5.07
CA VAL A 20 -4.07 -8.58 -4.85
C VAL A 20 -2.61 -8.19 -4.66
N GLY A 21 -2.08 -7.33 -5.54
CA GLY A 21 -0.72 -6.82 -5.45
C GLY A 21 -0.43 -6.19 -4.09
N ALA A 22 -1.30 -5.28 -3.62
CA ALA A 22 -1.12 -4.64 -2.32
C ALA A 22 -1.05 -5.64 -1.14
N ILE A 23 -1.88 -6.69 -1.15
CA ILE A 23 -1.86 -7.72 -0.10
C ILE A 23 -0.63 -8.62 -0.23
N ARG A 24 -0.24 -8.98 -1.45
CA ARG A 24 0.95 -9.81 -1.71
C ARG A 24 2.22 -9.10 -1.27
N GLU A 25 2.43 -7.85 -1.69
CA GLU A 25 3.62 -7.08 -1.31
C GLU A 25 3.68 -6.87 0.22
N ALA A 26 2.56 -6.55 0.88
CA ALA A 26 2.54 -6.44 2.34
C ALA A 26 2.95 -7.74 3.06
N PHE A 27 2.59 -8.89 2.50
CA PHE A 27 3.01 -10.18 3.04
C PHE A 27 4.49 -10.46 2.78
N GLU A 28 4.98 -10.24 1.56
CA GLU A 28 6.37 -10.46 1.18
C GLU A 28 7.31 -9.53 1.95
N GLU A 29 7.05 -8.22 1.90
CA GLU A 29 7.91 -7.17 2.46
C GLU A 29 7.87 -7.09 3.99
N VAL A 30 6.69 -7.24 4.60
CA VAL A 30 6.52 -7.03 6.06
C VAL A 30 5.81 -8.14 6.82
N GLY A 31 5.45 -9.25 6.15
CA GLY A 31 4.84 -10.41 6.80
C GLY A 31 3.35 -10.24 7.16
N ILE A 32 2.72 -9.14 6.75
CA ILE A 32 1.30 -8.89 7.03
C ILE A 32 0.44 -9.48 5.92
N LEU A 33 -0.39 -10.46 6.25
CA LEU A 33 -1.31 -11.13 5.33
C LEU A 33 -2.77 -10.82 5.65
N LEU A 34 -3.42 -10.06 4.76
CA LEU A 34 -4.87 -9.86 4.77
C LEU A 34 -5.58 -10.98 4.01
N ALA A 35 -5.89 -12.07 4.70
CA ALA A 35 -6.65 -13.18 4.15
C ALA A 35 -7.63 -13.77 5.17
N TYR A 36 -8.70 -14.39 4.66
CA TYR A 36 -9.64 -15.20 5.41
C TYR A 36 -9.27 -16.68 5.31
N GLY A 37 -9.32 -17.38 6.44
CA GLY A 37 -9.22 -18.84 6.47
C GLY A 37 -10.56 -19.53 6.13
N PRO A 38 -10.60 -20.87 6.15
CA PRO A 38 -11.80 -21.66 5.80
C PRO A 38 -13.06 -21.32 6.62
N GLY A 39 -12.88 -20.86 7.85
CA GLY A 39 -13.98 -20.43 8.73
C GLY A 39 -14.48 -19.00 8.49
N GLY A 40 -13.96 -18.30 7.48
CA GLY A 40 -14.33 -16.91 7.17
C GLY A 40 -13.75 -15.85 8.13
N SER A 41 -12.98 -16.27 9.13
CA SER A 41 -12.24 -15.36 10.01
C SER A 41 -10.90 -14.98 9.40
N LEU A 42 -10.38 -13.79 9.74
CA LEU A 42 -9.03 -13.39 9.35
C LEU A 42 -8.01 -14.40 9.87
N VAL A 43 -6.96 -14.61 9.09
CA VAL A 43 -5.86 -15.50 9.46
C VAL A 43 -5.18 -14.98 10.72
N ASP A 44 -5.11 -15.85 11.72
CA ASP A 44 -4.44 -15.63 13.00
C ASP A 44 -3.04 -16.24 12.98
N VAL A 45 -2.07 -15.48 13.51
CA VAL A 45 -0.67 -15.91 13.65
C VAL A 45 -0.53 -17.12 14.55
N ALA A 46 -1.36 -17.28 15.58
CA ALA A 46 -1.21 -18.43 16.48
C ALA A 46 -1.40 -19.77 15.77
N SER A 47 -2.21 -19.80 14.70
CA SER A 47 -2.51 -21.03 13.94
C SER A 47 -1.67 -21.20 12.67
N HIS A 48 -1.07 -20.12 12.16
CA HIS A 48 -0.38 -20.14 10.85
C HIS A 48 1.03 -19.55 10.87
N GLY A 49 1.48 -18.90 11.96
CA GLY A 49 2.66 -18.02 12.00
C GLY A 49 3.95 -18.67 11.49
N GLU A 50 4.31 -19.85 12.00
CA GLU A 50 5.54 -20.54 11.57
C GLU A 50 5.49 -20.91 10.08
N ARG A 51 4.36 -21.46 9.62
CA ARG A 51 4.15 -21.85 8.21
C ARG A 51 4.15 -20.62 7.28
N LEU A 52 3.49 -19.54 7.68
CA LEU A 52 3.49 -18.27 6.94
C LEU A 52 4.91 -17.70 6.81
N GLY A 53 5.73 -17.79 7.86
CA GLY A 53 7.13 -17.40 7.79
C GLY A 53 7.93 -18.20 6.74
N ALA A 54 7.68 -19.51 6.64
CA ALA A 54 8.29 -20.35 5.60
C ALA A 54 7.81 -19.97 4.19
N TYR A 55 6.50 -19.82 4.01
CA TYR A 55 5.94 -19.40 2.72
C TYR A 55 6.42 -18.02 2.30
N ARG A 56 6.59 -17.10 3.24
CA ARG A 56 7.11 -15.76 2.96
C ARG A 56 8.51 -15.84 2.35
N ARG A 57 9.40 -16.66 2.92
CA ARG A 57 10.76 -16.88 2.37
C ARG A 57 10.72 -17.47 0.96
N GLU A 58 9.79 -18.40 0.70
CA GLU A 58 9.58 -18.94 -0.64
C GLU A 58 9.11 -17.86 -1.62
N CYS A 59 8.15 -17.01 -1.21
CA CYS A 59 7.63 -15.91 -2.04
C CYS A 59 8.70 -14.85 -2.34
N LEU A 60 9.57 -14.53 -1.37
CA LEU A 60 10.71 -13.62 -1.59
C LEU A 60 11.71 -14.18 -2.61
N THR A 61 11.81 -15.51 -2.73
CA THR A 61 12.66 -16.17 -3.74
C THR A 61 11.96 -16.24 -5.10
N ASP A 62 10.68 -16.60 -5.10
CA ASP A 62 9.82 -16.67 -6.28
C ASP A 62 8.39 -16.27 -5.91
N GLY A 63 7.97 -15.06 -6.32
CA GLY A 63 6.63 -14.55 -6.05
C GLY A 63 5.50 -15.42 -6.62
N SER A 64 5.80 -16.37 -7.53
CA SER A 64 4.82 -17.35 -8.00
C SER A 64 4.36 -18.32 -6.89
N ALA A 65 5.18 -18.52 -5.85
CA ALA A 65 4.90 -19.38 -4.68
C ALA A 65 3.71 -18.88 -3.84
N PHE A 66 3.34 -17.61 -3.98
CA PHE A 66 2.18 -17.02 -3.29
C PHE A 66 0.88 -17.77 -3.59
N TRP A 67 0.66 -18.17 -4.85
CA TRP A 67 -0.59 -18.81 -5.25
C TRP A 67 -0.74 -20.26 -4.75
N PRO A 68 0.29 -21.14 -4.86
CA PRO A 68 0.29 -22.43 -4.20
C PRO A 68 0.02 -22.34 -2.70
N MET A 69 0.65 -21.39 -2.00
CA MET A 69 0.44 -21.17 -0.56
C MET A 69 -1.02 -20.90 -0.24
N LEU A 70 -1.66 -19.94 -0.92
CA LEU A 70 -3.08 -19.64 -0.70
C LEU A 70 -3.97 -20.88 -0.91
N ARG A 71 -3.67 -21.73 -1.91
CA ARG A 71 -4.44 -22.95 -2.16
C ARG A 71 -4.23 -24.02 -1.10
N GLN A 72 -2.98 -24.26 -0.72
CA GLN A 72 -2.59 -25.24 0.30
C GLN A 72 -3.26 -24.92 1.64
N GLU A 73 -3.22 -23.64 2.04
CA GLU A 73 -3.77 -23.15 3.30
C GLU A 73 -5.26 -22.80 3.21
N ARG A 74 -5.88 -22.97 2.03
CA ARG A 74 -7.29 -22.67 1.75
C ARG A 74 -7.68 -21.24 2.14
N LEU A 75 -6.82 -20.29 1.78
CA LEU A 75 -6.97 -18.88 2.10
C LEU A 75 -7.65 -18.12 0.97
N THR A 76 -8.47 -17.14 1.34
CA THR A 76 -9.09 -16.18 0.42
C THR A 76 -8.61 -14.79 0.77
N LEU A 77 -8.06 -14.04 -0.20
CA LEU A 77 -7.57 -12.68 0.06
C LEU A 77 -8.70 -11.75 0.49
N ALA A 78 -8.49 -11.02 1.59
CA ALA A 78 -9.46 -10.12 2.19
C ALA A 78 -9.47 -8.74 1.49
N THR A 79 -9.69 -8.75 0.17
CA THR A 79 -9.67 -7.54 -0.67
C THR A 79 -10.74 -6.51 -0.30
N ASP A 80 -11.82 -6.95 0.34
CA ASP A 80 -12.87 -6.12 0.93
C ASP A 80 -12.40 -5.27 2.12
N ARG A 81 -11.27 -5.63 2.75
CA ARG A 81 -10.65 -4.85 3.84
C ARG A 81 -9.79 -3.70 3.36
N LEU A 82 -9.49 -3.63 2.06
CA LEU A 82 -8.66 -2.57 1.48
C LEU A 82 -9.51 -1.41 0.97
N VAL A 83 -9.20 -0.21 1.45
CA VAL A 83 -9.74 1.04 0.93
C VAL A 83 -8.72 1.64 -0.03
N TYR A 84 -9.10 1.74 -1.31
CA TYR A 84 -8.37 2.52 -2.31
C TYR A 84 -8.57 4.00 -2.04
N PHE A 85 -7.49 4.76 -1.82
CA PHE A 85 -7.61 6.14 -1.33
C PHE A 85 -6.72 7.18 -2.04
N ALA A 86 -5.68 6.77 -2.78
CA ALA A 86 -4.85 7.71 -3.54
C ALA A 86 -4.26 7.07 -4.80
N HIS A 87 -3.98 7.90 -5.80
CA HIS A 87 -3.44 7.50 -7.10
C HIS A 87 -2.40 8.50 -7.57
N TRP A 88 -1.15 8.06 -7.73
CA TRP A 88 -0.05 8.92 -8.12
C TRP A 88 0.64 8.40 -9.38
N ILE A 89 0.85 9.26 -10.35
CA ILE A 89 1.66 8.97 -11.54
C ILE A 89 2.92 9.80 -11.48
N THR A 90 4.08 9.15 -11.59
CA THR A 90 5.37 9.85 -11.66
C THR A 90 5.39 10.80 -12.87
N PRO A 91 5.89 12.04 -12.71
CA PRO A 91 6.03 13.01 -13.80
C PRO A 91 6.73 12.42 -15.02
N GLU A 92 6.39 12.91 -16.21
CA GLU A 92 6.95 12.44 -17.49
C GLU A 92 8.43 12.77 -17.64
N GLU A 93 8.87 13.83 -16.96
CA GLU A 93 10.24 14.33 -16.98
C GLU A 93 11.21 13.46 -16.15
N ASN A 94 10.70 12.49 -15.39
CA ASN A 94 11.52 11.53 -14.66
C ASN A 94 11.80 10.29 -15.53
N PRO A 95 13.05 9.78 -15.57
CA PRO A 95 13.41 8.63 -16.41
C PRO A 95 12.78 7.31 -15.94
N ILE A 96 12.55 7.17 -14.64
CA ILE A 96 11.85 6.02 -14.05
C ILE A 96 10.48 6.50 -13.60
N ARG A 97 9.43 5.80 -14.06
CA ARG A 97 8.05 6.21 -13.84
C ARG A 97 7.22 5.08 -13.26
N PHE A 98 6.30 5.45 -12.38
CA PHE A 98 5.37 4.54 -11.73
C PHE A 98 3.96 5.10 -11.84
N ASP A 99 3.00 4.18 -11.95
CA ASP A 99 1.57 4.45 -11.87
C ASP A 99 1.02 3.76 -10.61
N THR A 100 1.19 4.43 -9.46
CA THR A 100 1.02 3.82 -8.13
C THR A 100 -0.35 4.09 -7.55
N ARG A 101 -1.04 3.02 -7.18
CA ARG A 101 -2.32 3.02 -6.47
C ARG A 101 -2.07 2.70 -5.00
N PHE A 102 -2.63 3.50 -4.10
CA PHE A 102 -2.43 3.36 -2.67
C PHE A 102 -3.70 2.81 -2.00
N PHE A 103 -3.47 1.87 -1.09
CA PHE A 103 -4.48 1.20 -0.32
C PHE A 103 -4.18 1.38 1.17
N VAL A 104 -5.23 1.41 1.97
CA VAL A 104 -5.14 1.39 3.43
C VAL A 104 -6.07 0.31 3.96
N ALA A 105 -5.63 -0.38 5.00
CA ALA A 105 -6.39 -1.38 5.72
C ALA A 105 -6.03 -1.32 7.20
N GLU A 106 -6.92 -1.81 8.05
CA GLU A 106 -6.59 -2.11 9.44
C GLU A 106 -5.73 -3.37 9.49
N ALA A 107 -4.66 -3.34 10.28
CA ALA A 107 -3.79 -4.49 10.44
C ALA A 107 -4.56 -5.66 11.08
N PRO A 108 -4.44 -6.89 10.55
CA PRO A 108 -5.05 -8.05 11.19
C PRO A 108 -4.54 -8.23 12.63
N PRO A 109 -5.41 -8.57 13.59
CA PRO A 109 -5.01 -8.71 14.98
C PRO A 109 -3.98 -9.84 15.14
N GLY A 110 -2.98 -9.62 15.99
CA GLY A 110 -1.95 -10.61 16.30
C GLY A 110 -0.85 -10.77 15.24
N GLN A 111 -0.92 -10.05 14.12
CA GLN A 111 0.16 -10.00 13.13
C GLN A 111 1.16 -8.90 13.46
N GLU A 112 2.41 -9.30 13.70
CA GLU A 112 3.52 -8.38 13.91
C GLU A 112 4.31 -8.19 12.60
N ALA A 113 4.54 -6.93 12.24
CA ALA A 113 5.25 -6.59 11.02
C ALA A 113 6.76 -6.78 11.21
N THR A 114 7.41 -7.52 10.32
CA THR A 114 8.85 -7.79 10.37
C THR A 114 9.47 -7.59 9.00
N ALA A 115 10.64 -6.95 8.93
CA ALA A 115 11.35 -6.76 7.66
C ALA A 115 11.67 -8.11 6.98
N ASP A 116 11.79 -8.10 5.66
CA ASP A 116 12.16 -9.27 4.84
C ASP A 116 13.65 -9.62 4.91
N GLU A 117 14.46 -8.79 5.58
CA GLU A 117 15.91 -8.87 5.69
C GLU A 117 16.66 -8.77 4.35
N GLN A 118 15.97 -8.44 3.25
CA GLN A 118 16.54 -8.29 1.90
C GLN A 118 16.48 -6.84 1.44
N GLU A 119 15.28 -6.31 1.25
CA GLU A 119 15.08 -4.95 0.74
C GLU A 119 14.81 -3.95 1.86
N ILE A 120 14.14 -4.40 2.93
CA ILE A 120 13.71 -3.55 4.04
C ILE A 120 14.73 -3.62 5.18
N VAL A 121 15.32 -2.46 5.48
CA VAL A 121 16.32 -2.31 6.55
C VAL A 121 15.71 -2.10 7.94
N GLY A 122 14.39 -1.89 8.03
CA GLY A 122 13.70 -1.72 9.30
C GLY A 122 12.21 -1.45 9.13
N VAL A 123 11.42 -1.90 10.12
CA VAL A 123 9.97 -1.73 10.21
C VAL A 123 9.63 -1.15 11.57
N ARG A 124 8.65 -0.24 11.59
CA ARG A 124 8.17 0.38 12.83
C ARG A 124 6.72 0.83 12.68
N TRP A 125 5.94 0.60 13.72
CA TRP A 125 4.63 1.21 13.89
C TRP A 125 4.79 2.63 14.42
N LEU A 126 4.19 3.59 13.73
CA LEU A 126 4.20 5.00 14.09
C LEU A 126 2.80 5.57 13.92
N THR A 127 2.40 6.44 14.82
CA THR A 127 1.32 7.39 14.56
C THR A 127 1.74 8.38 13.47
N VAL A 128 0.76 9.03 12.85
CA VAL A 128 1.01 10.08 11.85
C VAL A 128 1.89 11.21 12.44
N ALA A 129 1.64 11.60 13.70
CA ALA A 129 2.42 12.62 14.39
C ALA A 129 3.89 12.17 14.58
N GLU A 130 4.12 10.96 15.07
CA GLU A 130 5.47 10.42 15.26
C GLU A 130 6.22 10.29 13.93
N ALA A 131 5.54 9.96 12.83
CA ALA A 131 6.15 9.93 11.50
C ALA A 131 6.63 11.32 11.06
N PHE A 132 5.84 12.38 11.31
CA PHE A 132 6.28 13.75 11.01
C PHE A 132 7.42 14.21 11.91
N ASP A 133 7.40 13.85 13.19
CA ASP A 133 8.48 14.16 14.12
C ASP A 133 9.78 13.45 13.73
N ALA A 134 9.70 12.16 13.39
CA ALA A 134 10.85 11.38 12.90
C ALA A 134 11.41 11.95 11.59
N LEU A 135 10.53 12.42 10.68
CA LEU A 135 10.95 13.11 9.46
C LEU A 135 11.67 14.44 9.80
N HIS A 136 11.14 15.22 10.72
CA HIS A 136 11.76 16.48 11.17
C HIS A 136 13.14 16.26 11.78
N ARG A 137 13.28 15.21 12.60
CA ARG A 137 14.56 14.77 13.20
C ARG A 137 15.48 14.04 12.21
N ARG A 138 15.06 13.84 10.95
CA ARG A 138 15.80 13.13 9.89
C ARG A 138 16.09 11.65 10.20
N GLU A 139 15.26 11.02 11.03
CA GLU A 139 15.32 9.59 11.35
C GLU A 139 14.66 8.72 10.26
N ILE A 140 13.81 9.31 9.42
CA ILE A 140 13.25 8.72 8.21
C ILE A 140 13.39 9.68 7.03
N SER A 141 13.36 9.11 5.83
CA SER A 141 13.09 9.83 4.60
C SER A 141 11.75 9.34 4.03
N LEU A 142 10.91 10.28 3.59
CA LEU A 142 9.62 9.95 3.00
C LEU A 142 9.56 10.48 1.57
N ARG A 143 9.19 9.59 0.64
CA ARG A 143 8.85 10.01 -0.72
C ARG A 143 7.64 10.94 -0.64
N PHE A 144 7.59 11.91 -1.55
CA PHE A 144 6.55 12.94 -1.50
C PHE A 144 5.11 12.39 -1.53
N PRO A 145 4.76 11.38 -2.36
CA PRO A 145 3.45 10.74 -2.29
C PRO A 145 3.14 10.17 -0.91
N THR A 146 4.10 9.51 -0.26
CA THR A 146 3.96 8.97 1.10
C THR A 146 3.67 10.09 2.10
N LEU A 147 4.41 11.20 2.04
CA LEU A 147 4.18 12.36 2.91
C LEU A 147 2.78 12.96 2.76
N LYS A 148 2.28 13.10 1.52
CA LYS A 148 0.93 13.62 1.27
C LYS A 148 -0.14 12.65 1.73
N ASN A 149 0.05 11.36 1.46
CA ASN A 149 -0.88 10.31 1.86
C ASN A 149 -0.95 10.18 3.40
N LEU A 150 0.15 10.32 4.14
CA LEU A 150 0.15 10.31 5.61
C LEU A 150 -0.80 11.36 6.21
N LYS A 151 -0.93 12.54 5.59
CA LYS A 151 -1.88 13.57 6.05
C LYS A 151 -3.34 13.12 5.90
N LEU A 152 -3.64 12.28 4.92
CA LEU A 152 -4.98 11.72 4.72
C LEU A 152 -5.30 10.61 5.74
N LEU A 153 -4.29 10.06 6.41
CA LEU A 153 -4.42 9.00 7.41
C LEU A 153 -4.50 9.55 8.85
N GLN A 154 -4.61 10.87 9.01
CA GLN A 154 -4.75 11.49 10.32
C GLN A 154 -6.17 11.25 10.87
N GLY A 155 -6.26 10.69 12.08
CA GLY A 155 -7.52 10.39 12.77
C GLY A 155 -7.27 9.76 14.14
N ALA A 156 -8.32 9.58 14.94
CA ALA A 156 -8.22 9.02 16.29
C ALA A 156 -8.20 7.48 16.31
N SER A 157 -8.65 6.82 15.23
CA SER A 157 -8.65 5.35 15.11
C SER A 157 -8.58 4.88 13.66
N ALA A 158 -8.17 3.63 13.44
CA ALA A 158 -8.20 3.00 12.11
C ALA A 158 -9.62 3.01 11.51
N ALA A 159 -10.63 2.70 12.32
CA ALA A 159 -12.03 2.69 11.89
C ALA A 159 -12.50 4.06 11.38
N GLU A 160 -12.16 5.14 12.10
CA GLU A 160 -12.49 6.51 11.70
C GLU A 160 -11.82 6.88 10.36
N VAL A 161 -10.53 6.61 10.23
CA VAL A 161 -9.76 6.90 9.01
C VAL A 161 -10.33 6.13 7.82
N LEU A 162 -10.59 4.83 7.98
CA LEU A 162 -11.15 3.98 6.93
C LEU A 162 -12.55 4.44 6.51
N ALA A 163 -13.41 4.78 7.47
CA ALA A 163 -14.74 5.31 7.20
C ALA A 163 -14.67 6.65 6.44
N GLY A 164 -13.74 7.52 6.83
CA GLY A 164 -13.51 8.80 6.19
C GLY A 164 -13.05 8.69 4.74
N LEU A 165 -12.28 7.66 4.40
CA LEU A 165 -11.72 7.44 3.06
C LEU A 165 -12.63 6.60 2.14
N ASN A 166 -13.46 5.73 2.71
CA ASN A 166 -14.29 4.82 1.94
C ASN A 166 -15.31 5.58 1.07
N GLY A 167 -15.46 5.14 -0.19
CA GLY A 167 -16.41 5.72 -1.14
C GLY A 167 -16.02 7.08 -1.73
N ARG A 168 -14.86 7.65 -1.37
CA ARG A 168 -14.36 8.87 -2.02
C ARG A 168 -14.01 8.60 -3.49
N VAL A 169 -14.23 9.61 -4.33
CA VAL A 169 -13.63 9.64 -5.66
C VAL A 169 -12.13 9.86 -5.50
N VAL A 170 -11.32 8.97 -6.06
CA VAL A 170 -9.86 9.06 -6.01
C VAL A 170 -9.34 9.63 -7.34
N PRO A 171 -9.01 10.93 -7.41
CA PRO A 171 -8.46 11.52 -8.62
C PRO A 171 -7.02 11.03 -8.84
N THR A 172 -6.62 10.98 -10.11
CA THR A 172 -5.22 10.74 -10.47
C THR A 172 -4.39 12.00 -10.22
N ILE A 173 -3.37 11.89 -9.37
CA ILE A 173 -2.41 12.94 -9.08
C ILE A 173 -1.17 12.70 -9.96
N ARG A 174 -1.02 13.51 -11.00
CA ARG A 174 0.17 13.51 -11.86
C ARG A 174 0.86 14.85 -11.71
N PRO A 175 1.97 14.97 -10.96
CA PRO A 175 2.71 16.22 -10.92
C PRO A 175 3.42 16.46 -12.27
N ARG A 176 3.66 17.73 -12.60
CA ARG A 176 4.53 18.15 -13.71
C ARG A 176 5.78 18.78 -13.15
N VAL A 177 6.91 18.58 -13.83
CA VAL A 177 8.18 19.18 -13.45
C VAL A 177 8.57 20.19 -14.51
N LEU A 178 8.68 21.46 -14.13
CA LEU A 178 9.13 22.53 -15.01
C LEU A 178 10.56 22.95 -14.65
N GLY A 179 11.38 23.21 -15.67
CA GLY A 179 12.78 23.64 -15.51
C GLY A 179 13.75 22.50 -15.15
N GLU A 180 15.03 22.86 -15.00
CA GLU A 180 16.12 21.93 -14.72
C GLU A 180 17.03 22.47 -13.61
N GLY A 181 17.73 21.57 -12.90
CA GLY A 181 18.66 21.93 -11.84
C GLY A 181 18.00 22.71 -10.69
N GLU A 182 18.57 23.86 -10.34
CA GLU A 182 18.08 24.73 -9.26
C GLU A 182 16.78 25.48 -9.59
N THR A 183 16.36 25.50 -10.86
CA THR A 183 15.12 26.16 -11.31
C THR A 183 13.89 25.23 -11.30
N ARG A 184 14.07 23.99 -10.82
CA ARG A 184 13.05 22.94 -10.85
C ARG A 184 11.84 23.32 -10.01
N THR A 185 10.69 23.47 -10.65
CA THR A 185 9.38 23.70 -10.01
C THR A 185 8.48 22.49 -10.22
N ILE A 186 7.75 22.08 -9.18
CA ILE A 186 6.76 21.00 -9.27
C ILE A 186 5.37 21.62 -9.24
N LEU A 187 4.55 21.32 -10.26
CA LEU A 187 3.15 21.72 -10.33
C LEU A 187 2.25 20.50 -10.11
N TYR A 188 1.13 20.70 -9.42
CA TYR A 188 0.11 19.70 -9.16
C TYR A 188 -1.17 20.00 -9.94
N PRO A 189 -2.03 18.99 -10.19
CA PRO A 189 -3.33 19.21 -10.79
C PRO A 189 -4.13 20.31 -10.05
N GLY A 190 -4.49 21.37 -10.78
CA GLY A 190 -5.20 22.53 -10.23
C GLY A 190 -4.31 23.74 -9.91
N ASP A 191 -2.98 23.60 -9.93
CA ASP A 191 -2.07 24.74 -9.76
C ASP A 191 -2.10 25.68 -10.98
N PRO A 192 -1.92 27.01 -10.81
CA PRO A 192 -1.73 27.92 -11.92
C PRO A 192 -0.56 27.48 -12.81
N GLY A 193 -0.79 27.36 -14.13
CA GLY A 193 0.22 26.89 -15.08
C GLY A 193 0.27 25.36 -15.25
N TYR A 194 -0.60 24.62 -14.57
CA TYR A 194 -0.83 23.20 -14.85
C TYR A 194 -1.82 23.05 -16.03
N TYR A 195 -1.29 23.02 -17.26
CA TYR A 195 -2.06 22.76 -18.51
C TYR A 195 -1.70 21.42 -19.15
#